data_AF-A0A1N6UXA3-F1
#
_entry.id   AF-A0A1N6UXA3-F1
#
_cell.length_a   1.000
_cell.length_b   1.000
_cell.length_c   1.000
_cell.angle_alpha   90.00
_cell.angle_beta   90.00
_cell.angle_gamma   90.00
#
_symmetry.space_group_name_H-M   'P 1'
#
loop_
_entity.id
_entity.type
_entity.pdbx_description
1 polymer ?
#
loop_
_entity_poly.entity_id
_entity_poly.type
_entity_poly.pdbx_seq_one_letter_code
_entity_poly.pdbx_strand_id
1 'polypeptide(L)'
;MRKKILLLLFSPAIYYSQVGINTSNPQASFHVDGAKDNALTGTPTIVQQSNDFAVSNLGRVGIGITNPAARLHLYNHIAGSEINDDYLFDDESPISNTQVLMLRRSNAGVNLLNDNVIGSVLFNAKVNGGFSYGGAGIMGIHRGNGTIQNNALAFLINSNSEAGRFDEFGNLGIGVAAPKNLLHLGGAVGS
;
A
#
# COMPACT_ATOMS: atom_id res chain seq x y z
N MET A 1 10.71 -57.24 44.73
CA MET A 1 9.78 -56.52 43.84
C MET A 1 10.56 -55.46 43.06
N ARG A 2 10.66 -55.58 41.72
CA ARG A 2 11.41 -54.61 40.89
C ARG A 2 10.54 -53.36 40.68
N LYS A 3 10.91 -52.23 41.27
CA LYS A 3 10.23 -50.94 41.05
C LYS A 3 10.62 -50.42 39.66
N LYS A 4 9.66 -50.37 38.73
CA LYS A 4 9.83 -49.70 37.43
C LYS A 4 9.59 -48.21 37.65
N ILE A 5 10.65 -47.41 37.59
CA ILE A 5 10.55 -45.95 37.57
C ILE A 5 10.31 -45.55 36.11
N LEU A 6 9.13 -45.00 35.82
CA LEU A 6 8.78 -44.47 34.50
C LEU A 6 9.27 -43.01 34.44
N LEU A 7 10.31 -42.74 33.65
CA LEU A 7 10.82 -41.39 33.44
C LEU A 7 10.01 -40.73 32.31
N LEU A 8 9.05 -39.85 32.64
CA LEU A 8 8.36 -39.02 31.66
C LEU A 8 9.30 -37.89 31.22
N LEU A 9 9.87 -38.03 30.03
CA LEU A 9 10.59 -36.96 29.33
C LEU A 9 9.56 -35.91 28.86
N PHE A 10 9.44 -34.80 29.58
CA PHE A 10 8.81 -33.58 29.06
C PHE A 10 9.75 -32.97 28.02
N SER A 11 9.53 -33.27 26.74
CA SER A 11 10.18 -32.54 25.65
C SER A 11 9.64 -31.10 25.63
N PRO A 12 10.48 -30.05 25.63
CA PRO A 12 9.99 -28.70 25.44
C PRO A 12 9.44 -28.57 24.01
N ALA A 13 8.12 -28.51 23.89
CA ALA A 13 7.47 -28.09 22.67
C ALA A 13 7.66 -26.56 22.55
N ILE A 14 8.29 -26.12 21.46
CA ILE A 14 8.38 -24.69 21.14
C ILE A 14 6.98 -24.27 20.69
N TYR A 15 6.22 -23.64 21.57
CA TYR A 15 4.96 -23.00 21.21
C TYR A 15 5.29 -21.61 20.67
N TYR A 16 4.97 -21.37 19.40
CA TYR A 16 4.89 -20.01 18.88
C TYR A 16 3.66 -19.34 19.52
N SER A 17 3.81 -18.14 20.07
CA SER A 17 2.71 -17.39 20.66
C SER A 17 2.04 -16.51 19.59
N GLN A 18 1.29 -17.12 18.68
CA GLN A 18 0.35 -16.39 17.84
C GLN A 18 -0.96 -16.16 18.59
N VAL A 19 -1.62 -15.03 18.34
CA VAL A 19 -2.94 -14.72 18.87
C VAL A 19 -3.97 -14.88 17.75
N GLY A 20 -4.87 -15.84 17.90
CA GLY A 20 -6.03 -16.02 17.04
C GLY A 20 -7.30 -15.56 17.73
N ILE A 21 -8.15 -14.82 17.03
CA ILE A 21 -9.55 -14.57 17.42
C ILE A 21 -10.42 -15.27 16.39
N ASN A 22 -11.36 -16.10 16.87
CA ASN A 22 -12.26 -16.90 16.03
C ASN A 22 -11.60 -17.91 15.08
N THR A 23 -10.27 -18.03 15.09
CA THR A 23 -9.54 -19.05 14.34
C THR A 23 -8.60 -19.82 15.26
N SER A 24 -8.64 -21.15 15.18
CA SER A 24 -7.67 -22.04 15.83
C SER A 24 -6.41 -22.25 15.00
N ASN A 25 -6.38 -21.70 13.78
CA ASN A 25 -5.28 -21.84 12.82
C ASN A 25 -4.81 -20.45 12.35
N PRO A 26 -4.21 -19.62 13.25
CA PRO A 26 -3.77 -18.29 12.88
C PRO A 26 -2.70 -18.36 11.77
N GLN A 27 -2.86 -17.54 10.72
CA GLN A 27 -1.91 -17.47 9.59
C GLN A 27 -0.87 -16.35 9.76
N ALA A 28 -0.98 -15.58 10.84
CA ALA A 28 -0.12 -14.45 11.15
C ALA A 28 0.08 -14.34 12.68
N SER A 29 0.98 -13.46 13.13
CA SER A 29 1.26 -13.27 14.56
C SER A 29 0.03 -12.83 15.35
N PHE A 30 -0.83 -12.02 14.72
CA PHE A 30 -2.19 -11.74 15.18
C PHE A 30 -3.15 -11.96 14.02
N HIS A 31 -4.18 -12.79 14.22
CA HIS A 31 -5.14 -13.14 13.18
C HIS A 31 -6.57 -13.10 13.74
N VAL A 32 -7.43 -12.29 13.12
CA VAL A 32 -8.86 -12.21 13.43
C VAL A 32 -9.62 -12.74 12.23
N ASP A 33 -10.38 -13.80 12.48
CA ASP A 33 -11.32 -14.38 11.53
C ASP A 33 -12.73 -13.84 11.83
N GLY A 34 -13.21 -12.92 11.00
CA GLY A 34 -14.46 -12.21 11.25
C GLY A 34 -15.67 -13.14 11.23
N ALA A 35 -15.73 -14.03 10.22
CA ALA A 35 -16.84 -14.94 10.00
C ALA A 35 -16.71 -16.27 10.76
N LYS A 36 -15.54 -16.52 11.39
CA LYS A 36 -15.20 -17.80 12.04
C LYS A 36 -15.28 -18.96 11.04
N ASP A 37 -14.93 -18.71 9.79
CA ASP A 37 -15.10 -19.67 8.71
C ASP A 37 -13.76 -20.23 8.20
N ASN A 38 -12.62 -19.81 8.75
CA ASN A 38 -11.32 -20.33 8.36
C ASN A 38 -11.17 -21.83 8.61
N ALA A 39 -10.46 -22.49 7.69
CA ALA A 39 -10.15 -23.91 7.81
C ALA A 39 -9.31 -24.20 9.07
N LEU A 40 -9.63 -25.30 9.76
CA LEU A 40 -8.93 -25.75 10.97
C LEU A 40 -7.43 -26.01 10.74
N THR A 41 -7.02 -26.25 9.49
CA THR A 41 -5.63 -26.46 9.08
C THR A 41 -5.41 -25.90 7.68
N GLY A 42 -4.15 -25.67 7.31
CA GLY A 42 -3.78 -25.14 6.00
C GLY A 42 -4.06 -23.65 5.85
N THR A 43 -3.87 -23.13 4.63
CA THR A 43 -4.18 -21.73 4.31
C THR A 43 -5.68 -21.58 4.05
N PRO A 44 -6.37 -20.61 4.66
CA PRO A 44 -7.75 -20.34 4.32
C PRO A 44 -7.93 -20.01 2.84
N THR A 45 -9.08 -20.36 2.29
CA THR A 45 -9.45 -20.03 0.91
C THR A 45 -9.56 -18.52 0.72
N ILE A 46 -9.50 -18.10 -0.54
CA ILE A 46 -9.71 -16.72 -0.98
C ILE A 46 -10.96 -16.07 -0.36
N VAL A 47 -12.07 -16.82 -0.29
CA VAL A 47 -13.35 -16.33 0.24
C VAL A 47 -13.32 -16.19 1.76
N GLN A 48 -12.71 -17.15 2.46
CA GLN A 48 -12.56 -17.08 3.91
C GLN A 48 -11.66 -15.90 4.31
N GLN A 49 -10.53 -15.72 3.60
CA GLN A 49 -9.63 -14.59 3.87
C GLN A 49 -10.26 -13.21 3.65
N SER A 50 -11.32 -13.08 2.84
CA SER A 50 -11.89 -11.76 2.51
C SER A 50 -12.49 -11.06 3.73
N ASN A 51 -12.80 -11.79 4.79
CA ASN A 51 -13.34 -11.27 6.04
C ASN A 51 -12.30 -11.27 7.19
N ASP A 52 -11.03 -11.57 6.88
CA ASP A 52 -9.96 -11.64 7.86
C ASP A 52 -9.22 -10.30 8.04
N PHE A 53 -8.68 -10.12 9.26
CA PHE A 53 -7.67 -9.13 9.58
C PHE A 53 -6.42 -9.82 10.13
N ALA A 54 -5.25 -9.50 9.58
CA ALA A 54 -3.99 -10.16 9.94
C ALA A 54 -2.85 -9.16 10.16
N VAL A 55 -2.04 -9.39 11.21
CA VAL A 55 -0.75 -8.70 11.42
C VAL A 55 0.37 -9.72 11.39
N SER A 56 1.20 -9.64 10.36
CA SER A 56 2.35 -10.53 10.17
C SER A 56 3.49 -10.25 11.16
N ASN A 57 4.42 -11.20 11.28
CA ASN A 57 5.65 -11.04 12.07
C ASN A 57 6.59 -9.93 11.55
N LEU A 58 6.38 -9.45 10.32
CA LEU A 58 7.09 -8.31 9.75
C LEU A 58 6.40 -6.96 10.06
N GLY A 59 5.33 -6.97 10.85
CA GLY A 59 4.55 -5.77 11.19
C GLY A 59 3.67 -5.24 10.07
N ARG A 60 3.39 -6.07 9.04
CA ARG A 60 2.46 -5.73 7.95
C ARG A 60 1.05 -6.11 8.32
N VAL A 61 0.10 -5.23 8.03
CA VAL A 61 -1.33 -5.39 8.27
C VAL A 61 -2.04 -5.76 6.96
N GLY A 62 -2.82 -6.83 6.99
CA GLY A 62 -3.70 -7.27 5.92
C GLY A 62 -5.17 -7.15 6.33
N ILE A 63 -6.01 -6.66 5.43
CA ILE A 63 -7.48 -6.71 5.53
C ILE A 63 -7.97 -7.42 4.26
N GLY A 64 -8.67 -8.54 4.41
CA GLY A 64 -9.06 -9.38 3.27
C GLY A 64 -7.93 -10.28 2.73
N ILE A 65 -6.77 -10.32 3.42
CA ILE A 65 -5.59 -11.10 3.04
C ILE A 65 -4.71 -11.43 4.25
N THR A 66 -4.24 -12.67 4.34
CA THR A 66 -3.44 -13.15 5.48
C THR A 66 -1.91 -13.00 5.29
N ASN A 67 -1.45 -12.90 4.04
CA ASN A 67 -0.03 -12.67 3.70
C ASN A 67 0.15 -11.31 2.97
N PRO A 68 0.15 -10.18 3.72
CA PRO A 68 0.24 -8.84 3.13
C PRO A 68 1.59 -8.56 2.44
N ALA A 69 1.53 -8.00 1.23
CA ALA A 69 2.71 -7.66 0.43
C ALA A 69 3.35 -6.31 0.82
N ALA A 70 2.60 -5.42 1.48
CA ALA A 70 3.03 -4.09 1.91
C ALA A 70 2.70 -3.84 3.38
N ARG A 71 3.11 -2.69 3.95
CA ARG A 71 2.86 -2.34 5.36
C ARG A 71 1.37 -2.39 5.72
N LEU A 72 0.53 -1.94 4.80
CA LEU A 72 -0.91 -2.12 4.83
C LEU A 72 -1.31 -2.66 3.45
N HIS A 73 -2.00 -3.79 3.42
CA HIS A 73 -2.50 -4.39 2.19
C HIS A 73 -3.99 -4.69 2.38
N LEU A 74 -4.83 -3.91 1.71
CA LEU A 74 -6.25 -4.18 1.59
C LEU A 74 -6.44 -4.97 0.31
N TYR A 75 -7.15 -6.09 0.39
CA TYR A 75 -7.34 -6.95 -0.77
C TYR A 75 -8.78 -7.44 -0.83
N ASN A 76 -9.51 -6.93 -1.83
CA ASN A 76 -10.86 -7.38 -2.10
C ASN A 76 -10.82 -8.62 -3.01
N HIS A 77 -11.10 -9.79 -2.44
CA HIS A 77 -11.02 -11.08 -3.13
C HIS A 77 -12.29 -11.42 -3.92
N ILE A 78 -13.42 -10.73 -3.71
CA ILE A 78 -14.73 -11.10 -4.27
C ILE A 78 -15.44 -9.88 -4.86
N ALA A 79 -15.56 -9.83 -6.20
CA ALA A 79 -16.57 -9.02 -6.88
C ALA A 79 -17.94 -9.72 -6.70
N GLY A 80 -18.62 -9.47 -5.59
CA GLY A 80 -19.88 -10.15 -5.30
C GLY A 80 -20.36 -10.11 -3.85
N SER A 81 -19.60 -9.54 -2.92
CA SER A 81 -20.21 -9.09 -1.67
C SER A 81 -20.96 -7.79 -1.98
N GLU A 82 -22.28 -7.81 -1.82
CA GLU A 82 -22.99 -6.59 -1.50
C GLU A 82 -22.29 -5.92 -0.31
N ILE A 83 -22.32 -4.59 -0.28
CA ILE A 83 -21.93 -3.67 0.81
C ILE A 83 -20.61 -2.88 0.58
N ASN A 84 -20.80 -1.61 0.18
CA ASN A 84 -19.95 -0.40 0.34
C ASN A 84 -18.76 -0.16 -0.61
N ASP A 85 -18.25 1.08 -0.56
CA ASP A 85 -17.05 1.52 -1.26
C ASP A 85 -15.80 0.79 -0.71
N ASP A 86 -14.92 0.31 -1.60
CA ASP A 86 -13.63 -0.30 -1.20
C ASP A 86 -12.80 0.65 -0.30
N TYR A 87 -12.94 1.95 -0.53
CA TYR A 87 -12.36 3.02 0.27
C TYR A 87 -13.36 4.17 0.39
N LEU A 88 -13.93 4.37 1.58
CA LEU A 88 -14.79 5.50 1.89
C LEU A 88 -14.05 6.49 2.78
N PHE A 89 -13.99 7.75 2.35
CA PHE A 89 -13.43 8.85 3.12
C PHE A 89 -14.49 9.92 3.29
N ASP A 90 -15.21 9.92 4.40
CA ASP A 90 -16.22 10.95 4.71
C ASP A 90 -15.68 12.01 5.68
N ASP A 91 -16.13 13.24 5.48
CA ASP A 91 -15.91 14.37 6.39
C ASP A 91 -17.22 15.12 6.57
N GLU A 92 -17.76 15.10 7.79
CA GLU A 92 -18.96 15.84 8.18
C GLU A 92 -18.53 16.98 9.11
N SER A 93 -18.03 18.08 8.52
CA SER A 93 -17.39 19.16 9.26
C SER A 93 -18.08 20.52 9.02
N PRO A 94 -18.49 21.25 10.08
CA PRO A 94 -19.18 22.54 9.96
C PRO A 94 -18.24 23.74 9.73
N ILE A 95 -16.96 23.52 9.40
CA ILE A 95 -15.89 24.55 9.41
C ILE A 95 -14.94 24.46 8.20
N SER A 96 -14.15 25.52 8.01
CA SER A 96 -13.36 25.85 6.81
C SER A 96 -12.12 25.00 6.49
N ASN A 97 -11.88 23.89 7.18
CA ASN A 97 -10.76 23.00 6.86
C ASN A 97 -11.23 21.91 5.89
N THR A 98 -10.44 21.59 4.89
CA THR A 98 -10.78 20.58 3.88
C THR A 98 -10.27 19.20 4.29
N GLN A 99 -11.04 18.15 3.99
CA GLN A 99 -10.55 16.77 4.00
C GLN A 99 -9.37 16.59 3.02
N VAL A 100 -8.33 15.84 3.41
CA VAL A 100 -7.12 15.63 2.58
C VAL A 100 -6.62 14.19 2.67
N LEU A 101 -6.41 13.55 1.52
CA LEU A 101 -5.51 12.42 1.41
C LEU A 101 -4.07 12.93 1.26
N MET A 102 -3.26 12.78 2.30
CA MET A 102 -1.93 13.37 2.37
C MET A 102 -0.82 12.34 2.16
N LEU A 103 -0.03 12.52 1.10
CA LEU A 103 1.20 11.76 0.85
C LEU A 103 2.41 12.65 1.16
N ARG A 104 3.21 12.26 2.15
CA ARG A 104 4.40 13.00 2.57
C ARG A 104 5.62 12.10 2.56
N ARG A 105 6.73 12.67 2.11
CA ARG A 105 8.04 12.06 2.17
C ARG A 105 9.03 13.04 2.80
N SER A 106 9.93 12.51 3.60
CA SER A 106 11.10 13.21 4.10
C SER A 106 12.35 12.40 3.73
N ASN A 107 13.51 13.01 3.95
CA ASN A 107 14.80 12.32 3.84
C ASN A 107 15.41 12.17 5.24
N ALA A 108 14.92 11.22 6.04
CA ALA A 108 15.51 10.84 7.34
C ALA A 108 16.00 12.01 8.22
N GLY A 109 15.13 12.97 8.53
CA GLY A 109 15.44 14.11 9.39
C GLY A 109 16.10 15.30 8.70
N VAL A 110 16.42 15.19 7.40
CA VAL A 110 16.82 16.33 6.56
C VAL A 110 15.78 16.61 5.46
N ASN A 111 15.86 17.80 4.89
CA ASN A 111 14.99 18.24 3.81
C ASN A 111 15.20 17.38 2.54
N LEU A 112 14.15 17.25 1.73
CA LEU A 112 14.26 16.69 0.40
C LEU A 112 15.07 17.63 -0.50
N LEU A 113 15.79 17.04 -1.47
CA LEU A 113 16.48 17.80 -2.50
C LEU A 113 15.50 18.13 -3.64
N ASN A 114 15.86 19.16 -4.42
CA ASN A 114 15.17 19.45 -5.68
C ASN A 114 15.12 18.19 -6.56
N ASP A 115 14.04 18.02 -7.31
CA ASP A 115 13.70 16.87 -8.15
C ASP A 115 13.42 15.55 -7.42
N ASN A 116 13.38 15.54 -6.08
CA ASN A 116 12.97 14.33 -5.36
C ASN A 116 11.46 14.07 -5.50
N VAL A 117 11.09 12.86 -5.92
CA VAL A 117 9.67 12.43 -5.92
C VAL A 117 9.15 12.33 -4.49
N ILE A 118 8.03 12.99 -4.21
CA ILE A 118 7.41 13.01 -2.88
C ILE A 118 6.41 11.87 -2.73
N GLY A 119 5.70 11.52 -3.80
CA GLY A 119 4.72 10.46 -3.82
C GLY A 119 4.03 10.36 -5.18
N SER A 120 3.28 9.29 -5.37
CA SER A 120 2.47 9.08 -6.57
C SER A 120 1.21 8.29 -6.26
N VAL A 121 0.19 8.52 -7.09
CA VAL A 121 -0.97 7.62 -7.25
C VAL A 121 -0.77 6.93 -8.59
N LEU A 122 -0.62 5.60 -8.55
CA LEU A 122 -0.28 4.79 -9.72
C LEU A 122 -1.40 3.82 -10.05
N PHE A 123 -1.70 3.72 -11.33
CA PHE A 123 -2.63 2.78 -11.93
C PHE A 123 -1.82 1.70 -12.65
N ASN A 124 -1.89 0.48 -12.12
CA ASN A 124 -1.15 -0.67 -12.64
C ASN A 124 -2.11 -1.76 -13.11
N ALA A 125 -1.91 -2.26 -14.32
CA ALA A 125 -2.55 -3.47 -14.78
C ALA A 125 -1.76 -4.70 -14.30
N LYS A 126 -2.48 -5.80 -14.03
CA LYS A 126 -1.85 -7.11 -13.84
C LYS A 126 -1.45 -7.66 -15.21
N VAL A 127 -0.18 -7.96 -15.42
CA VAL A 127 0.36 -8.50 -16.67
C VAL A 127 1.17 -9.75 -16.36
N ASN A 128 1.00 -10.82 -17.15
CA ASN A 128 1.70 -12.11 -16.95
C ASN A 128 1.63 -12.65 -15.51
N GLY A 129 0.48 -12.47 -14.85
CA GLY A 129 0.25 -12.98 -13.50
C GLY A 129 0.77 -12.09 -12.36
N GLY A 130 1.43 -10.96 -12.65
CA GLY A 130 2.00 -10.06 -11.64
C GLY A 130 1.50 -8.63 -11.72
N PHE A 131 1.55 -7.92 -10.59
CA PHE A 131 1.40 -6.46 -10.56
C PHE A 131 2.77 -5.80 -10.70
N SER A 132 2.87 -4.78 -11.55
CA SER A 132 4.03 -3.91 -11.64
C SER A 132 3.93 -2.78 -10.61
N TYR A 133 5.07 -2.24 -10.19
CA TYR A 133 5.15 -0.97 -9.45
C TYR A 133 5.30 0.24 -10.37
N GLY A 134 5.40 0.03 -11.69
CA GLY A 134 5.45 1.07 -12.71
C GLY A 134 4.25 0.98 -13.66
N GLY A 135 3.49 2.06 -13.73
CA GLY A 135 2.23 2.16 -14.46
C GLY A 135 1.99 3.58 -14.99
N ALA A 136 0.72 3.92 -15.22
CA ALA A 136 0.30 5.30 -15.45
C ALA A 136 -0.02 5.96 -14.10
N GLY A 137 -0.02 7.28 -14.00
CA GLY A 137 -0.33 7.90 -12.72
C GLY A 137 -0.10 9.40 -12.63
N ILE A 138 -0.23 9.89 -11.41
CA ILE A 138 0.01 11.29 -11.04
C ILE A 138 1.09 11.30 -9.97
N MET A 139 2.09 12.16 -10.13
CA MET A 139 3.28 12.18 -9.29
C MET A 139 3.60 13.60 -8.81
N GLY A 140 3.84 13.73 -7.50
CA GLY A 140 4.34 14.96 -6.91
C GLY A 140 5.87 14.96 -6.88
N ILE A 141 6.47 16.05 -7.37
CA ILE A 141 7.93 16.24 -7.44
C ILE A 141 8.31 17.45 -6.59
N HIS A 142 9.24 17.28 -5.66
CA HIS A 142 9.76 18.39 -4.88
C HIS A 142 10.62 19.31 -5.76
N ARG A 143 10.35 20.62 -5.71
CA ARG A 143 11.09 21.67 -6.42
C ARG A 143 11.69 22.71 -5.47
N GLY A 144 11.58 22.47 -4.18
CA GLY A 144 12.17 23.30 -3.16
C GLY A 144 13.68 23.09 -3.00
N ASN A 145 14.21 23.77 -2.00
CA ASN A 145 15.61 23.78 -1.61
C ASN A 145 15.78 23.68 -0.08
N GLY A 146 14.75 23.16 0.61
CA GLY A 146 14.72 23.01 2.07
C GLY A 146 14.29 24.25 2.87
N THR A 147 14.14 25.41 2.23
CA THR A 147 13.52 26.61 2.84
C THR A 147 12.24 27.04 2.13
N ILE A 148 12.11 26.68 0.85
CA ILE A 148 10.92 26.93 0.03
C ILE A 148 10.21 25.60 -0.24
N GLN A 149 8.88 25.56 -0.03
CA GLN A 149 8.06 24.38 -0.30
C GLN A 149 7.42 24.45 -1.70
N ASN A 150 8.26 24.40 -2.73
CA ASN A 150 7.79 24.33 -4.11
C ASN A 150 7.64 22.88 -4.55
N ASN A 151 6.58 22.58 -5.30
CA ASN A 151 6.33 21.24 -5.84
C ASN A 151 5.75 21.35 -7.25
N ALA A 152 6.11 20.41 -8.10
CA ALA A 152 5.53 20.21 -9.42
C ALA A 152 4.61 18.97 -9.41
N LEU A 153 3.67 18.93 -10.35
CA LEU A 153 2.76 17.81 -10.57
C LEU A 153 3.00 17.22 -11.97
N ALA A 154 3.39 15.95 -12.03
CA ALA A 154 3.69 15.24 -13.27
C ALA A 154 2.66 14.13 -13.56
N PHE A 155 2.38 13.92 -14.85
CA PHE A 155 1.54 12.85 -15.36
C PHE A 155 2.41 11.76 -15.97
N LEU A 156 2.25 10.54 -15.47
CA LEU A 156 3.02 9.36 -15.86
C LEU A 156 2.20 8.46 -16.80
N ILE A 157 2.87 7.88 -17.78
CA ILE A 157 2.37 6.92 -18.78
C ILE A 157 3.40 5.79 -18.99
N ASN A 158 3.00 4.70 -19.65
CA ASN A 158 3.91 3.68 -20.18
C ASN A 158 5.02 3.23 -19.20
N SER A 159 4.65 2.88 -17.96
CA SER A 159 5.57 2.45 -16.91
C SER A 159 6.48 3.58 -16.39
N ASN A 160 5.86 4.62 -15.81
CA ASN A 160 6.52 5.78 -15.19
C ASN A 160 7.28 6.73 -16.14
N SER A 161 7.00 6.68 -17.45
CA SER A 161 7.44 7.71 -18.38
C SER A 161 6.61 8.97 -18.18
N GLU A 162 7.22 10.15 -18.14
CA GLU A 162 6.45 11.37 -17.96
C GLU A 162 5.94 11.90 -19.31
N ALA A 163 4.61 12.08 -19.41
CA ALA A 163 3.97 12.69 -20.57
C ALA A 163 4.00 14.22 -20.52
N GLY A 164 3.82 14.78 -19.32
CA GLY A 164 3.78 16.21 -19.09
C GLY A 164 3.65 16.57 -17.61
N ARG A 165 3.77 17.86 -17.29
CA ARG A 165 3.72 18.37 -15.92
C ARG A 165 3.21 19.81 -15.84
N PHE A 166 2.69 20.17 -14.68
CA PHE A 166 2.72 21.56 -14.20
C PHE A 166 3.98 21.74 -13.35
N ASP A 167 4.81 22.75 -13.67
CA ASP A 167 5.96 23.12 -12.84
C ASP A 167 5.54 23.88 -11.57
N GLU A 168 6.51 24.21 -10.73
CA GLU A 168 6.29 24.95 -9.49
C GLU A 168 5.85 26.41 -9.68
N PHE A 169 5.86 26.91 -10.92
CA PHE A 169 5.44 28.26 -11.28
C PHE A 169 4.07 28.26 -11.99
N GLY A 170 3.47 27.08 -12.21
CA GLY A 170 2.17 26.92 -12.87
C GLY A 170 2.24 26.80 -14.40
N ASN A 171 3.42 26.64 -14.99
CA ASN A 171 3.58 26.41 -16.43
C ASN A 171 3.31 24.94 -16.78
N LEU A 172 2.57 24.71 -17.86
CA LEU A 172 2.31 23.38 -18.42
C LEU A 172 3.38 22.99 -19.45
N GLY A 173 4.09 21.90 -19.19
CA GLY A 173 4.99 21.25 -20.14
C GLY A 173 4.43 19.94 -20.66
N ILE A 174 4.48 19.70 -21.97
CA ILE A 174 4.16 18.39 -22.59
C ILE A 174 5.41 17.92 -23.31
N GLY A 175 5.98 16.79 -22.90
CA GLY A 175 7.27 16.31 -23.41
C GLY A 175 8.48 17.19 -23.05
N VAL A 176 8.35 18.11 -22.08
CA VAL A 176 9.44 18.98 -21.59
C VAL A 176 9.37 19.10 -20.07
N ALA A 177 10.49 18.85 -19.39
CA ALA A 177 10.58 18.85 -17.93
C ALA A 177 10.74 20.25 -17.29
N ALA A 178 11.12 21.24 -18.09
CA ALA A 178 11.33 22.63 -17.70
C ALA A 178 10.62 23.56 -18.72
N PRO A 179 9.29 23.72 -18.62
CA PRO A 179 8.54 24.65 -19.46
C PRO A 179 9.08 26.08 -19.30
N LYS A 180 9.22 26.81 -20.42
CA LYS A 180 9.73 28.20 -20.43
C LYS A 180 8.64 29.25 -20.62
N ASN A 181 7.43 28.79 -20.94
CA ASN A 181 6.23 29.58 -21.16
C ASN A 181 5.07 28.87 -20.47
N LEU A 182 3.94 29.56 -20.30
CA LEU A 182 2.73 29.00 -19.69
C LEU A 182 2.30 27.66 -20.30
N LEU A 183 2.52 27.49 -21.62
CA LEU A 183 2.46 26.21 -22.31
C LEU A 183 3.76 26.00 -23.10
N HIS A 184 4.47 24.90 -22.85
CA HIS A 184 5.66 24.50 -23.60
C HIS A 184 5.48 23.08 -24.13
N LEU A 185 5.37 22.96 -25.46
CA LEU A 185 5.35 21.67 -26.14
C LEU A 185 6.76 21.28 -26.56
N GLY A 186 7.15 20.07 -26.20
CA GLY A 186 8.39 19.45 -26.63
C GLY A 186 8.30 18.92 -28.05
N GLY A 187 9.44 18.47 -28.58
CA GLY A 187 9.44 17.72 -29.83
C GLY A 187 8.63 16.43 -29.69
N ALA A 188 7.99 16.00 -30.76
CA ALA A 188 7.28 14.72 -30.79
C ALA A 188 8.26 13.57 -30.48
N VAL A 189 7.93 12.75 -29.48
CA VAL A 189 8.67 11.53 -29.17
C VAL A 189 7.81 10.34 -29.62
N GLY A 190 7.76 10.14 -30.93
CA GLY A 190 6.99 9.06 -31.55
C GLY A 190 6.53 9.40 -32.97
N SER A 191 7.22 8.84 -33.95
CA SER A 191 6.72 8.60 -35.31
C SER A 191 6.50 7.11 -35.48
#